data_AF-A0A0M2V0P0-F1
#
_entry.id   AF-A0A0M2V0P0-F1
#
_cell.length_a   1.000
_cell.length_b   1.000
_cell.length_c   1.000
_cell.angle_alpha   90.00
_cell.angle_beta   90.00
_cell.angle_gamma   90.00
#
_symmetry.space_group_name_H-M   'P 1'
#
loop_
_entity.id
_entity.type
_entity.pdbx_description
1 polymer ?
#
loop_
_entity_poly.entity_id
_entity_poly.type
_entity_poly.pdbx_seq_one_letter_code
_entity_poly.pdbx_strand_id
1 'polypeptide(L)' 'MKTFLDTSSLIKLYHQEEGADFVMDALSNDIEEILLSELAVLEFRSALWKKIREKEIEEKVAIEVIQCFQKDRDNFQ' A
#
# COMPACT_ATOMS: atom_id res chain seq x y z
N MET A 1 16.45 4.93 -9.96
CA MET A 1 15.33 4.71 -10.92
C MET A 1 14.00 5.18 -10.32
N LYS A 2 13.07 5.73 -11.11
CA LYS A 2 11.70 6.06 -10.66
C LYS A 2 10.73 4.92 -10.97
N THR A 3 9.88 4.58 -10.02
CA THR A 3 8.93 3.46 -10.17
C THR A 3 7.52 3.89 -9.83
N PHE A 4 6.60 3.63 -10.74
CA PHE A 4 5.18 3.83 -10.48
C PHE A 4 4.59 2.57 -9.85
N LEU A 5 3.82 2.73 -8.77
CA LEU A 5 3.05 1.64 -8.17
C LEU A 5 1.56 1.88 -8.37
N ASP A 6 0.86 0.85 -8.85
CA ASP A 6 -0.58 0.78 -8.77
C ASP A 6 -1.03 0.41 -7.34
N THR A 7 -2.33 0.55 -7.06
CA THR A 7 -2.86 0.23 -5.73
C THR A 7 -2.65 -1.23 -5.35
N SER A 8 -2.72 -2.14 -6.32
CA SER A 8 -2.56 -3.57 -6.06
C SER A 8 -1.15 -3.94 -5.62
N SER A 9 -0.12 -3.21 -6.06
CA SER A 9 1.27 -3.36 -5.60
C SER A 9 1.52 -2.57 -4.32
N LEU A 10 0.94 -1.36 -4.21
CA LEU A 10 1.08 -0.50 -3.02
C LEU A 10 0.59 -1.20 -1.74
N ILE A 11 -0.57 -1.87 -1.78
CA ILE A 11 -1.14 -2.53 -0.58
C ILE A 11 -0.19 -3.58 0.01
N LYS A 12 0.60 -4.24 -0.84
CA LYS A 12 1.55 -5.28 -0.44
C LYS A 12 2.73 -4.76 0.38
N LEU A 13 2.98 -3.45 0.36
CA LEU A 13 3.98 -2.80 1.22
C LEU A 13 3.52 -2.66 2.66
N TYR A 14 2.21 -2.63 2.88
CA TYR A 14 1.62 -2.36 4.19
C TYR A 14 0.86 -3.56 4.78
N HIS A 15 0.52 -4.54 3.94
CA HIS A 15 -0.18 -5.74 4.35
C HIS A 15 0.38 -6.96 3.61
N GLN A 16 0.70 -8.02 4.35
CA GLN A 16 1.28 -9.23 3.77
C GLN A 16 0.22 -9.95 2.92
N GLU A 17 0.47 -10.02 1.62
CA GLU A 17 -0.37 -10.70 0.63
C GLU A 17 0.48 -11.51 -0.34
N GLU A 18 -0.17 -12.33 -1.17
CA GLU A 18 0.50 -13.03 -2.26
C GLU A 18 1.26 -12.04 -3.15
N GLY A 19 2.56 -12.29 -3.34
CA GLY A 19 3.46 -11.45 -4.11
C GLY A 19 4.05 -10.25 -3.35
N ALA A 20 3.84 -10.11 -2.04
CA ALA A 20 4.45 -9.04 -1.26
C ALA A 20 5.98 -9.10 -1.29
N ASP A 21 6.56 -10.28 -1.09
CA ASP A 21 8.01 -10.48 -1.13
C ASP A 21 8.60 -10.06 -2.49
N PHE A 22 7.91 -10.39 -3.58
CA PHE A 22 8.32 -9.98 -4.93
C PHE A 22 8.33 -8.46 -5.09
N VAL A 23 7.31 -7.75 -4.59
CA VAL A 23 7.27 -6.28 -4.65
C VAL A 23 8.39 -5.68 -3.80
N MET A 24 8.63 -6.21 -2.59
CA MET A 24 9.71 -5.75 -1.72
C MET A 24 11.09 -5.95 -2.34
N ASP A 25 11.33 -7.10 -2.97
CA ASP A 25 12.56 -7.39 -3.70
C ASP A 25 12.72 -6.46 -4.91
N ALA A 26 11.64 -6.21 -5.66
CA ALA A 26 11.66 -5.30 -6.79
C ALA A 26 12.01 -3.86 -6.36
N LEU A 27 11.50 -3.40 -5.21
CA LEU A 27 11.79 -2.08 -4.65
C LEU A 27 13.20 -1.95 -4.06
N SER A 28 13.85 -3.07 -3.73
CA SER A 28 15.20 -3.07 -3.14
C SER A 28 16.33 -2.82 -4.17
N ASN A 29 16.02 -2.79 -5.47
CA ASN A 29 17.00 -2.63 -6.56
C ASN A 29 17.12 -1.16 -7.05
N ASP A 30 17.82 -0.31 -6.28
CA ASP A 30 18.16 1.08 -6.68
C ASP A 30 16.97 1.96 -7.12
N ILE A 31 15.85 1.85 -6.42
CA ILE A 31 14.70 2.74 -6.60
C ILE A 31 14.96 4.03 -5.82
N GLU A 32 14.98 5.15 -6.56
CA GLU A 32 15.19 6.50 -6.01
C GLU A 32 13.87 7.13 -5.57
N GLU A 33 12.78 6.82 -6.26
CA GLU A 33 11.48 7.46 -6.05
C GLU A 33 10.33 6.52 -6.41
N ILE A 34 9.30 6.51 -5.57
CA ILE A 34 8.04 5.82 -5.82
C ILE A 34 7.00 6.87 -6.21
N LEU A 35 6.40 6.69 -7.39
CA LEU A 35 5.34 7.53 -7.93
C LEU A 35 3.99 6.85 -7.69
N LEU A 36 3.03 7.61 -7.15
CA LEU A 36 1.65 7.15 -6.91
C LEU A 36 0.66 8.06 -7.63
N SER A 37 -0.44 7.49 -8.08
CA SER A 37 -1.60 8.26 -8.53
C SER A 37 -2.31 8.89 -7.32
N GLU A 38 -2.89 10.09 -7.47
CA GLU A 38 -3.77 10.66 -6.43
C GLU A 38 -4.95 9.72 -6.10
N LEU A 39 -5.42 8.96 -7.10
CA LEU A 39 -6.47 7.95 -6.93
C LEU A 39 -6.03 6.79 -6.02
N ALA A 40 -4.73 6.49 -5.95
CA ALA A 40 -4.22 5.37 -5.16
C ALA A 40 -4.58 5.51 -3.68
N VAL A 41 -4.71 6.75 -3.16
CA VAL A 41 -5.15 7.01 -1.78
C VAL A 41 -6.57 6.50 -1.54
N LEU A 42 -7.48 6.76 -2.48
CA LEU A 42 -8.87 6.34 -2.38
C LEU A 42 -9.01 4.84 -2.59
N GLU A 43 -8.29 4.30 -3.57
CA GLU A 43 -8.30 2.88 -3.91
C GLU A 43 -7.70 2.03 -2.79
N PHE A 44 -6.59 2.46 -2.17
CA PHE A 44 -5.95 1.78 -1.04
C PHE A 44 -6.92 1.63 0.14
N ARG A 45 -7.59 2.74 0.51
CA ARG A 45 -8.61 2.72 1.57
C ARG A 45 -9.79 1.81 1.19
N SER A 46 -10.27 1.92 -0.05
CA SER A 46 -11.38 1.09 -0.55
C SER A 46 -11.05 -0.41 -0.51
N ALA A 47 -9.83 -0.79 -0.89
CA ALA A 47 -9.34 -2.16 -0.85
C ALA A 47 -9.33 -2.73 0.58
N LEU A 48 -8.85 -1.97 1.57
CA LEU A 48 -8.87 -2.39 2.97
C LEU A 48 -10.29 -2.53 3.53
N TRP A 49 -11.19 -1.59 3.20
CA TRP A 49 -12.60 -1.73 3.59
C TRP A 49 -13.30 -2.93 2.93
N LYS A 50 -12.90 -3.29 1.71
CA LYS A 50 -13.36 -4.53 1.07
C LYS A 50 -12.90 -5.75 1.86
N LYS A 51 -11.63 -5.80 2.26
CA LYS A 51 -11.05 -6.91 3.05
C LYS A 51 -11.73 -7.09 4.41
N ILE A 52 -12.13 -6.00 5.07
CA ILE A 52 -12.96 -6.09 6.28
C ILE A 52 -14.31 -6.76 5.98
N ARG A 53 -15.01 -6.36 4.91
CA ARG A 53 -16.31 -6.95 4.53
C ARG A 53 -16.19 -8.43 4.18
N GLU A 54 -15.07 -8.82 3.59
CA GLU A 54 -14.74 -10.21 3.24
C GLU A 54 -14.16 -11.00 4.43
N LYS A 55 -14.01 -10.36 5.59
CA LYS A 55 -13.43 -10.94 6.82
C LYS A 55 -12.00 -11.44 6.67
N GLU A 56 -11.26 -10.88 5.72
CA GLU A 56 -9.83 -11.17 5.52
C GLU A 56 -8.97 -10.50 6.58
N ILE A 57 -9.39 -9.32 7.07
CA ILE A 57 -8.71 -8.56 8.12
C ILE A 57 -9.72 -7.98 9.12
N GLU A 58 -9.25 -7.75 10.35
CA GLU A 58 -10.01 -7.03 11.36
C GLU A 58 -10.02 -5.52 11.09
N GLU A 59 -11.09 -4.83 11.50
CA GLU A 59 -11.23 -3.38 11.33
C GLU A 59 -10.07 -2.62 12.00
N LYS A 60 -9.64 -3.06 13.18
CA LYS A 60 -8.50 -2.47 13.89
C LYS A 60 -7.22 -2.52 13.04
N VAL A 61 -6.94 -3.66 12.41
CA VAL A 61 -5.77 -3.83 11.54
C VAL A 61 -5.85 -2.90 10.33
N ALA A 62 -7.02 -2.82 9.68
CA ALA A 62 -7.21 -1.92 8.55
C ALA A 62 -6.99 -0.44 8.92
N ILE A 63 -7.46 -0.01 10.09
CA ILE A 63 -7.24 1.35 10.60
C ILE A 63 -5.76 1.62 10.82
N GLU A 64 -5.03 0.68 11.46
CA GLU A 64 -3.58 0.79 11.66
C GLU A 64 -2.83 0.90 10.33
N VAL A 65 -3.18 0.06 9.35
CA VAL A 65 -2.60 0.08 7.99
C VAL A 65 -2.87 1.43 7.29
N ILE A 66 -4.10 1.94 7.35
CA ILE A 66 -4.45 3.25 6.77
C ILE A 66 -3.64 4.37 7.42
N GLN A 67 -3.46 4.33 8.75
CA GLN A 67 -2.69 5.33 9.48
C GLN A 67 -1.21 5.30 9.10
N CYS A 68 -0.62 4.11 8.94
CA CYS A 68 0.76 3.96 8.46
C CYS A 68 0.93 4.58 7.07
N PHE A 69 0.06 4.23 6.12
CA PHE A 69 0.10 4.80 4.77
C PHE A 69 -0.08 6.33 4.75
N GLN A 70 -1.00 6.86 5.57
CA GLN A 70 -1.19 8.31 5.70
C GLN A 70 0.05 9.00 6.24
N LYS A 71 0.64 8.46 7.30
CA LYS A 71 1.87 9.01 7.89
C LYS A 71 3.01 9.02 6.90
N ASP A 72 3.18 7.97 6.12
CA ASP A 72 4.22 7.91 5.10
C ASP A 72 3.95 8.96 4.02
N ARG A 73 2.72 9.02 3.47
CA ARG A 73 2.33 10.02 2.48
C ARG A 73 2.59 11.46 2.95
N ASP A 74 2.28 11.78 4.20
CA ASP A 74 2.45 13.13 4.74
C ASP A 74 3.92 13.56 4.79
N ASN A 75 4.88 12.62 4.81
CA ASN A 75 6.32 12.91 4.73
C ASN A 75 6.81 13.21 3.30
N PHE A 76 5.99 12.93 2.27
CA PHE A 76 6.37 13.04 0.86
C PHE A 76 5.45 14.00 0.07
N GLN A 77 4.69 14.86 0.77
CA GLN A 77 3.87 15.93 0.19
C GLN A 77 4.65 17.22 -0.04
#